data_AF-A0A940LPJ3-F1
#
_entry.id   AF-A0A940LPJ3-F1
#
_cell.length_a   1.000
_cell.length_b   1.000
_cell.length_c   1.000
_cell.angle_alpha   90.00
_cell.angle_beta   90.00
_cell.angle_gamma   90.00
#
_symmetry.space_group_name_H-M   'P 1'
#
loop_
_entity.id
_entity.type
_entity.pdbx_description
1 polymer ?
#
loop_
_entity_poly.entity_id
_entity_poly.type
_entity_poly.pdbx_seq_one_letter_code
_entity_poly.pdbx_strand_id
1 'polypeptide(L)'
;MIPEHYSRDIPERCDALIDLLSETVEQPQVRFGGPLKTTFLLAMAMPMILLPWERLFQRGKGGKANPAAEHDLDKAMTDEVVGLIGAGKLAEEPFFEVGAWALASRQTPFKVGREWPYDLAEELASADAADAATALAPKVFLSILRNALAHGAITYLDQTGYQAGGEAQMFGFVAKQDYGALPIHVLRVDKDAFRRFLRAWAQWLRQAGVQDLLGEGPALAAE
;
A
#
# COMPACT_ATOMS: atom_id res chain seq x y z
N MET A 1 9.68 17.97 15.27
CA MET A 1 8.24 18.19 15.52
C MET A 1 7.54 16.84 15.68
N ILE A 2 6.74 16.67 16.73
CA ILE A 2 5.94 15.45 16.95
C ILE A 2 4.79 15.46 15.93
N PRO A 3 4.45 14.34 15.28
CA PRO A 3 3.28 14.28 14.39
C PRO A 3 1.96 14.59 15.11
N GLU A 4 1.06 15.31 14.45
CA GLU A 4 -0.30 15.59 14.92
C GLU A 4 -1.25 14.48 14.44
N HIS A 5 -1.17 14.13 13.15
CA HIS A 5 -1.91 13.03 12.53
C HIS A 5 -0.92 12.02 11.98
N TYR A 6 -0.63 10.96 12.74
CA TYR A 6 0.36 9.96 12.31
C TYR A 6 -0.10 9.22 11.06
N SER A 7 -1.40 9.11 10.80
CA SER A 7 -1.92 8.53 9.56
C SER A 7 -1.57 9.35 8.31
N ARG A 8 -1.15 10.61 8.44
CA ARG A 8 -0.79 11.50 7.33
C ARG A 8 0.69 11.89 7.38
N ASP A 9 1.11 12.37 8.54
CA ASP A 9 2.43 12.95 8.76
C ASP A 9 3.54 11.91 8.67
N ILE A 10 3.29 10.66 9.11
CA ILE A 10 4.30 9.60 9.00
C ILE A 10 4.48 9.18 7.54
N PRO A 11 3.41 8.88 6.76
CA PRO A 11 3.57 8.64 5.33
C PRO A 11 4.31 9.75 4.59
N GLU A 12 3.99 11.03 4.87
CA GLU A 12 4.68 12.17 4.26
C GLU A 12 6.17 12.21 4.62
N ARG A 13 6.52 11.98 5.89
CA ARG A 13 7.93 11.92 6.32
C ARG A 13 8.66 10.74 5.67
N CYS A 14 8.00 9.60 5.51
CA CYS A 14 8.56 8.45 4.81
C CYS A 14 8.79 8.73 3.32
N ASP A 15 7.88 9.41 2.63
CA ASP A 15 8.09 9.86 1.24
C ASP A 15 9.31 10.79 1.13
N ALA A 16 9.44 11.75 2.04
CA ALA A 16 10.61 12.63 2.09
C ALA A 16 11.92 11.85 2.35
N LEU A 17 11.90 10.82 3.21
CA LEU A 17 13.04 9.94 3.44
C LEU A 17 13.39 9.10 2.21
N ILE A 18 12.37 8.63 1.46
CA ILE A 18 12.58 7.89 0.22
C ILE A 18 13.38 8.74 -0.77
N ASP A 19 13.03 10.02 -0.89
CA ASP A 19 13.70 10.95 -1.79
C ASP A 19 15.09 11.33 -1.32
N LEU A 20 15.25 11.63 -0.03
CA LEU A 20 16.54 12.00 0.54
C LEU A 20 17.58 10.88 0.40
N LEU A 21 17.15 9.62 0.49
CA LEU A 21 18.04 8.47 0.53
C LEU A 21 18.14 7.72 -0.80
N SER A 22 17.41 8.12 -1.86
CA SER A 22 17.27 7.31 -3.09
C SER A 22 18.62 7.00 -3.73
N GLU A 23 19.51 7.98 -3.86
CA GLU A 23 20.83 7.77 -4.44
C GLU A 23 21.70 6.85 -3.58
N THR A 24 21.58 6.95 -2.25
CA THR A 24 22.39 6.15 -1.32
C THR A 24 22.01 4.67 -1.38
N VAL A 25 20.72 4.37 -1.46
CA VAL A 25 20.22 2.98 -1.49
C VAL A 25 20.33 2.33 -2.87
N GLU A 26 20.52 3.12 -3.93
CA GLU A 26 20.79 2.63 -5.28
C GLU A 26 22.25 2.20 -5.47
N GLN A 27 23.17 2.65 -4.62
CA GLN A 27 24.56 2.22 -4.69
C GLN A 27 24.71 0.74 -4.31
N PRO A 28 25.41 -0.07 -5.14
CA PRO A 28 25.65 -1.48 -4.86
C PRO A 28 26.39 -1.68 -3.53
N GLN A 29 25.87 -2.57 -2.70
CA GLN A 29 26.50 -2.96 -1.44
C GLN A 29 27.08 -4.37 -1.58
N VAL A 30 28.41 -4.49 -1.61
CA VAL A 30 29.13 -5.77 -1.77
C VAL A 30 28.66 -6.81 -0.76
N ARG A 31 28.40 -6.39 0.48
CA ARG A 31 27.91 -7.25 1.57
C ARG A 31 26.57 -7.95 1.25
N PHE A 32 25.71 -7.30 0.48
CA PHE A 32 24.34 -7.74 0.21
C PHE A 32 24.13 -8.17 -1.25
N GLY A 33 25.19 -8.15 -2.08
CA GLY A 33 25.14 -8.61 -3.46
C GLY A 33 24.35 -7.70 -4.41
N GLY A 34 24.09 -6.44 -4.03
CA GLY A 34 23.33 -5.50 -4.86
C GLY A 34 22.92 -4.23 -4.11
N PRO A 35 22.13 -3.35 -4.76
CA PRO A 35 21.53 -2.18 -4.13
C PRO A 35 20.56 -2.54 -2.99
N LEU A 36 20.33 -1.60 -2.08
CA LEU A 36 19.38 -1.75 -0.98
C LEU A 36 18.00 -1.15 -1.27
N LYS A 37 17.80 -0.55 -2.45
CA LYS A 37 16.56 0.13 -2.86
C LYS A 37 15.30 -0.69 -2.58
N THR A 38 15.25 -1.95 -2.99
CA THR A 38 14.06 -2.81 -2.81
C THR A 38 13.75 -3.03 -1.32
N THR A 39 14.76 -3.36 -0.52
CA THR A 39 14.59 -3.53 0.94
C THR A 39 14.22 -2.22 1.64
N PHE A 40 14.81 -1.12 1.21
CA PHE A 40 14.52 0.20 1.76
C PHE A 40 13.08 0.64 1.46
N LEU A 41 12.61 0.48 0.21
CA LEU A 41 11.23 0.75 -0.15
C LEU A 41 10.25 -0.09 0.68
N LEU A 42 10.55 -1.37 0.91
CA LEU A 42 9.73 -2.22 1.76
C LEU A 42 9.69 -1.74 3.22
N ALA A 43 10.84 -1.33 3.75
CA ALA A 43 10.94 -0.79 5.12
C ALA A 43 10.16 0.52 5.29
N MET A 44 10.13 1.37 4.25
CA MET A 44 9.32 2.61 4.26
C MET A 44 7.84 2.33 4.04
N ALA A 45 7.48 1.34 3.22
CA ALA A 45 6.08 0.96 2.98
C ALA A 45 5.35 0.54 4.26
N MET A 46 6.04 -0.12 5.19
CA MET A 46 5.43 -0.59 6.45
C MET A 46 4.75 0.55 7.23
N PRO A 47 5.45 1.61 7.68
CA PRO A 47 4.79 2.73 8.36
C PRO A 47 3.85 3.51 7.43
N MET A 48 4.11 3.59 6.13
CA MET A 48 3.25 4.28 5.16
C MET A 48 1.89 3.62 4.96
N ILE A 49 1.78 2.30 5.13
CA ILE A 49 0.53 1.54 4.91
C ILE A 49 -0.09 1.09 6.23
N LEU A 50 0.71 0.57 7.17
CA LEU A 50 0.19 0.01 8.42
C LEU A 50 -0.40 1.12 9.30
N LEU A 51 0.30 2.23 9.51
CA LEU A 51 -0.20 3.27 10.42
C LEU A 51 -1.52 3.88 9.94
N PRO A 52 -1.67 4.31 8.66
CA PRO A 52 -2.95 4.83 8.21
C PRO A 52 -4.05 3.76 8.29
N TRP A 53 -3.74 2.50 7.94
CA TRP A 53 -4.71 1.40 8.04
C TRP A 53 -5.24 1.23 9.48
N GLU A 54 -4.33 1.08 10.43
CA GLU A 54 -4.66 0.82 11.84
C GLU A 54 -5.34 2.03 12.50
N ARG A 55 -5.00 3.26 12.10
CA ARG A 55 -5.50 4.47 12.76
C ARG A 55 -6.81 5.00 12.19
N LEU A 56 -7.05 4.81 10.88
CA LEU A 56 -8.23 5.33 10.19
C LEU A 56 -9.32 4.28 10.02
N PHE A 57 -8.96 3.03 9.69
CA PHE A 57 -9.93 2.01 9.26
C PHE A 57 -10.27 1.00 10.34
N GLN A 58 -9.42 0.81 11.36
CA GLN A 58 -9.71 -0.10 12.46
C GLN A 58 -10.38 0.60 13.64
N ARG A 59 -11.68 0.32 13.81
CA ARG A 59 -12.50 0.82 14.93
C ARG A 59 -12.36 0.00 16.23
N GLY A 60 -11.41 -0.94 16.30
CA GLY A 60 -11.14 -1.80 17.45
C GLY A 60 -11.81 -3.19 17.35
N LYS A 61 -11.29 -4.16 18.11
CA LYS A 61 -11.77 -5.56 18.10
C LYS A 61 -12.52 -5.89 19.39
N GLY A 62 -13.61 -6.65 19.27
CA GLY A 62 -14.33 -7.21 20.43
C GLY A 62 -14.96 -6.17 21.36
N GLY A 63 -15.46 -5.06 20.80
CA GLY A 63 -16.12 -3.99 21.57
C GLY A 63 -15.17 -3.04 22.32
N LYS A 64 -13.84 -3.17 22.15
CA LYS A 64 -12.87 -2.23 22.70
C LYS A 64 -12.51 -1.18 21.66
N ALA A 65 -12.50 0.09 22.07
CA ALA A 65 -11.97 1.18 21.26
C ALA A 65 -10.49 0.93 20.93
N ASN A 66 -10.08 1.27 19.71
CA ASN A 66 -8.67 1.25 19.33
C ASN A 66 -8.00 2.52 19.92
N PRO A 67 -7.06 2.39 20.87
CA PRO A 67 -6.46 3.55 21.54
C PRO A 67 -5.60 4.40 20.60
N ALA A 68 -5.26 3.90 19.42
CA ALA A 68 -4.53 4.63 18.39
C ALA A 68 -5.46 5.19 17.29
N ALA A 69 -6.78 5.00 17.38
CA ALA A 69 -7.70 5.51 16.37
C ALA A 69 -7.64 7.03 16.32
N GLU A 70 -7.51 7.58 15.11
CA GLU A 70 -7.50 9.02 14.89
C GLU A 70 -8.91 9.61 14.77
N HIS A 71 -9.94 8.76 14.71
CA HIS A 71 -11.33 9.19 14.74
C HIS A 71 -11.67 10.06 15.96
N ASP A 72 -11.07 9.78 17.13
CA ASP A 72 -11.32 10.56 18.36
C ASP A 72 -10.53 11.88 18.38
N LEU A 73 -9.51 12.01 17.53
CA LEU A 73 -8.73 13.24 17.36
C LEU A 73 -9.33 14.13 16.28
N ASP A 74 -9.72 13.55 15.15
CA ASP A 74 -10.32 14.24 14.02
C ASP A 74 -11.27 13.30 13.26
N LYS A 75 -12.53 13.36 13.69
CA LYS A 75 -13.63 12.58 13.12
C LYS A 75 -13.92 12.97 11.67
N ALA A 76 -13.84 14.26 11.33
CA ALA A 76 -14.18 14.75 10.00
C ALA A 76 -13.19 14.21 8.97
N MET A 77 -11.88 14.37 9.22
CA MET A 77 -10.84 13.83 8.36
C MET A 77 -10.92 12.30 8.26
N THR A 78 -11.16 11.62 9.38
CA THR A 78 -11.27 10.15 9.36
C THR A 78 -12.45 9.67 8.53
N ASP A 79 -13.62 10.29 8.69
CA ASP A 79 -14.82 9.92 7.92
C ASP A 79 -14.69 10.28 6.44
N GLU A 80 -14.04 11.39 6.09
CA GLU A 80 -13.73 11.76 4.70
C GLU A 80 -12.83 10.69 4.05
N VAL A 81 -11.70 10.36 4.67
CA VAL A 81 -10.75 9.36 4.14
C VAL A 81 -11.41 7.98 4.00
N VAL A 82 -12.19 7.57 5.01
CA VAL A 82 -12.92 6.29 4.97
C VAL A 82 -14.03 6.31 3.91
N GLY A 83 -14.70 7.46 3.73
CA GLY A 83 -15.73 7.66 2.72
C GLY A 83 -15.19 7.56 1.30
N LEU A 84 -14.05 8.21 1.02
CA LEU A 84 -13.39 8.19 -0.29
C LEU A 84 -12.97 6.77 -0.70
N ILE A 85 -12.37 6.01 0.20
CA ILE A 85 -11.95 4.61 -0.07
C ILE A 85 -13.13 3.61 -0.05
N GLY A 86 -14.26 4.01 0.53
CA GLY A 86 -15.39 3.14 0.82
C GLY A 86 -16.28 2.80 -0.37
N ALA A 87 -16.19 3.55 -1.47
CA ALA A 87 -17.06 3.40 -2.64
C ALA A 87 -16.24 3.55 -3.94
N GLY A 88 -16.40 2.60 -4.88
CA GLY A 88 -15.80 2.71 -6.21
C GLY A 88 -14.77 1.63 -6.54
N LYS A 89 -14.07 1.84 -7.65
CA LYS A 89 -13.02 0.94 -8.15
C LYS A 89 -11.64 1.54 -7.87
N LEU A 90 -10.66 0.68 -7.61
CA LEU A 90 -9.27 1.08 -7.41
C LEU A 90 -8.73 1.88 -8.60
N ALA A 91 -9.17 1.58 -9.82
CA ALA A 91 -8.82 2.33 -11.03
C ALA A 91 -9.19 3.82 -11.00
N GLU A 92 -10.15 4.21 -10.17
CA GLU A 92 -10.65 5.59 -10.05
C GLU A 92 -9.90 6.39 -8.97
N GLU A 93 -9.06 5.72 -8.18
CA GLU A 93 -8.35 6.34 -7.08
C GLU A 93 -7.13 7.13 -7.55
N PRO A 94 -6.90 8.35 -7.04
CA PRO A 94 -5.80 9.22 -7.47
C PRO A 94 -4.41 8.68 -7.08
N PHE A 95 -4.36 7.74 -6.13
CA PHE A 95 -3.10 7.09 -5.72
C PHE A 95 -2.78 5.82 -6.51
N PHE A 96 -3.63 5.41 -7.47
CA PHE A 96 -3.46 4.17 -8.22
C PHE A 96 -3.13 4.42 -9.70
N GLU A 97 -2.18 3.64 -10.23
CA GLU A 97 -1.76 3.67 -11.62
C GLU A 97 -2.28 2.41 -12.35
N VAL A 98 -3.15 2.60 -13.35
CA VAL A 98 -3.70 1.50 -14.15
C VAL A 98 -2.56 0.78 -14.89
N GLY A 99 -2.56 -0.56 -14.81
CA GLY A 99 -1.53 -1.41 -15.44
C GLY A 99 -0.25 -1.60 -14.62
N ALA A 100 -0.07 -0.86 -13.52
CA ALA A 100 1.10 -1.01 -12.65
C ALA A 100 1.04 -2.25 -11.75
N TRP A 101 -0.18 -2.74 -11.47
CA TRP A 101 -0.43 -3.83 -10.54
C TRP A 101 -1.10 -5.00 -11.25
N ALA A 102 -0.77 -6.22 -10.82
CA ALA A 102 -1.45 -7.44 -11.23
C ALA A 102 -1.98 -8.20 -10.01
N LEU A 103 -3.14 -8.84 -10.16
CA LEU A 103 -3.80 -9.64 -9.14
C LEU A 103 -4.05 -11.06 -9.66
N ALA A 104 -3.64 -12.05 -8.85
CA ALA A 104 -4.04 -13.44 -9.00
C ALA A 104 -4.74 -13.92 -7.73
N SER A 105 -5.63 -14.90 -7.87
CA SER A 105 -6.34 -15.52 -6.75
C SER A 105 -6.17 -17.04 -6.76
N ARG A 106 -5.84 -17.63 -5.61
CA ARG A 106 -5.60 -19.07 -5.47
C ARG A 106 -6.47 -19.67 -4.38
N GLN A 107 -7.22 -20.71 -4.72
CA GLN A 107 -8.00 -21.47 -3.73
C GLN A 107 -7.12 -22.33 -2.84
N THR A 108 -6.02 -22.85 -3.40
CA THR A 108 -5.08 -23.72 -2.68
C THR A 108 -3.96 -22.90 -2.06
N PRO A 109 -3.69 -23.06 -0.74
CA PRO A 109 -2.57 -22.41 -0.11
C PRO A 109 -1.21 -22.86 -0.67
N PHE A 110 -0.28 -21.91 -0.81
CA PHE A 110 1.12 -22.18 -1.13
C PHE A 110 2.04 -21.51 -0.08
N LYS A 111 3.31 -21.94 -0.05
CA LYS A 111 4.30 -21.40 0.88
C LYS A 111 4.97 -20.18 0.24
N VAL A 112 4.67 -18.99 0.77
CA VAL A 112 5.20 -17.70 0.26
C VAL A 112 6.73 -17.65 0.27
N GLY A 113 7.37 -18.19 1.31
CA GLY A 113 8.84 -18.23 1.44
C GLY A 113 9.55 -19.32 0.64
N ARG A 114 8.87 -19.93 -0.34
CA ARG A 114 9.45 -20.87 -1.31
C ARG A 114 9.04 -20.42 -2.71
N GLU A 115 9.70 -21.00 -3.71
CA GLU A 115 9.36 -20.81 -5.11
C GLU A 115 7.85 -20.89 -5.33
N TRP A 116 7.33 -19.84 -5.95
CA TRP A 116 5.92 -19.77 -6.29
C TRP A 116 5.59 -20.80 -7.38
N PRO A 117 4.33 -21.28 -7.43
CA PRO A 117 3.87 -22.10 -8.54
C PRO A 117 4.15 -21.41 -9.88
N TYR A 118 4.69 -22.14 -10.86
CA TYR A 118 5.11 -21.55 -12.13
C TYR A 118 3.93 -20.91 -12.88
N ASP A 119 2.76 -21.54 -12.84
CA ASP A 119 1.51 -21.04 -13.39
C ASP A 119 1.04 -19.71 -12.76
N LEU A 120 1.40 -19.46 -11.49
CA LEU A 120 1.06 -18.21 -10.81
C LEU A 120 1.82 -17.02 -11.39
N ALA A 121 3.10 -17.21 -11.73
CA ALA A 121 3.91 -16.15 -12.34
C ALA A 121 3.42 -15.82 -13.76
N GLU A 122 3.05 -16.84 -14.55
CA GLU A 122 2.45 -16.66 -15.87
C GLU A 122 1.10 -15.95 -15.79
N GLU A 123 0.23 -16.34 -14.85
CA GLU A 123 -1.04 -15.68 -14.62
C GLU A 123 -0.85 -14.21 -14.24
N LEU A 124 0.04 -13.91 -13.29
CA LEU A 124 0.33 -12.53 -12.89
C LEU A 124 0.93 -11.71 -14.04
N ALA A 125 1.55 -12.34 -15.04
CA ALA A 125 2.05 -11.67 -16.24
C ALA A 125 0.97 -11.38 -17.31
N SER A 126 -0.24 -11.91 -17.15
CA SER A 126 -1.33 -11.72 -18.10
C SER A 126 -2.00 -10.35 -17.99
N ALA A 127 -2.63 -9.91 -19.08
CA ALA A 127 -3.49 -8.72 -19.08
C ALA A 127 -4.70 -8.89 -18.14
N ASP A 128 -5.27 -10.10 -18.08
CA ASP A 128 -6.39 -10.42 -17.20
C ASP A 128 -6.05 -10.16 -15.71
N ALA A 129 -4.82 -10.43 -15.30
CA ALA A 129 -4.38 -10.15 -13.94
C ALA A 129 -4.23 -8.63 -13.67
N ALA A 130 -3.82 -7.85 -14.67
CA ALA A 130 -3.80 -6.39 -14.56
C ALA A 130 -5.22 -5.83 -14.47
N ASP A 131 -6.14 -6.30 -15.32
CA ASP A 131 -7.56 -5.92 -15.27
C ASP A 131 -8.19 -6.29 -13.93
N ALA A 132 -7.90 -7.48 -13.41
CA ALA A 132 -8.37 -7.93 -12.09
C ALA A 132 -7.91 -7.01 -10.96
N ALA A 133 -6.68 -6.47 -11.02
CA ALA A 133 -6.20 -5.50 -10.04
C ALA A 133 -6.98 -4.18 -10.12
N THR A 134 -7.25 -3.67 -11.32
CA THR A 134 -7.99 -2.41 -11.52
C THR A 134 -9.43 -2.47 -11.02
N ALA A 135 -10.04 -3.66 -11.09
CA ALA A 135 -11.40 -3.92 -10.67
C ALA A 135 -11.58 -4.08 -9.15
N LEU A 136 -10.50 -4.14 -8.37
CA LEU A 136 -10.59 -4.25 -6.91
C LEU A 136 -11.27 -3.04 -6.29
N ALA A 137 -11.97 -3.27 -5.17
CA ALA A 137 -12.33 -2.17 -4.29
C ALA A 137 -11.05 -1.64 -3.60
N PRO A 138 -10.86 -0.32 -3.45
CA PRO A 138 -9.66 0.27 -2.83
C PRO A 138 -9.35 -0.31 -1.45
N LYS A 139 -10.38 -0.50 -0.62
CA LYS A 139 -10.24 -1.11 0.71
C LYS A 139 -9.71 -2.55 0.67
N VAL A 140 -10.08 -3.35 -0.32
CA VAL A 140 -9.59 -4.72 -0.47
C VAL A 140 -8.12 -4.71 -0.85
N PHE A 141 -7.72 -3.86 -1.80
CA PHE A 141 -6.33 -3.68 -2.20
C PHE A 141 -5.43 -3.27 -1.01
N LEU A 142 -5.84 -2.22 -0.27
CA LEU A 142 -5.11 -1.77 0.92
C LEU A 142 -5.06 -2.86 2.02
N SER A 143 -6.13 -3.64 2.19
CA SER A 143 -6.16 -4.76 3.13
C SER A 143 -5.16 -5.86 2.75
N ILE A 144 -4.97 -6.15 1.46
CA ILE A 144 -3.98 -7.14 0.98
C ILE A 144 -2.58 -6.65 1.32
N LEU A 145 -2.26 -5.40 0.97
CA LEU A 145 -0.96 -4.79 1.27
C LEU A 145 -0.68 -4.80 2.78
N ARG A 146 -1.65 -4.35 3.59
CA ARG A 146 -1.52 -4.35 5.05
C ARG A 146 -1.28 -5.74 5.60
N ASN A 147 -2.03 -6.75 5.16
CA ASN A 147 -1.88 -8.12 5.64
C ASN A 147 -0.48 -8.67 5.30
N ALA A 148 -0.05 -8.50 4.04
CA ALA A 148 1.27 -8.93 3.59
C ALA A 148 2.40 -8.25 4.37
N LEU A 149 2.32 -6.92 4.55
CA LEU A 149 3.30 -6.13 5.29
C LEU A 149 3.37 -6.49 6.78
N ALA A 150 2.21 -6.70 7.43
CA ALA A 150 2.15 -7.02 8.84
C ALA A 150 2.65 -8.44 9.18
N HIS A 151 2.46 -9.40 8.26
CA HIS A 151 2.78 -10.80 8.49
C HIS A 151 4.06 -11.28 7.78
N GLY A 152 4.75 -10.39 7.07
CA GLY A 152 5.95 -10.73 6.31
C GLY A 152 5.67 -11.62 5.10
N ALA A 153 4.43 -11.66 4.61
CA ALA A 153 4.04 -12.43 3.43
C ALA A 153 4.37 -11.66 2.13
N ILE A 154 5.64 -11.23 2.05
CA ILE A 154 6.23 -10.49 0.93
C ILE A 154 7.28 -11.37 0.25
N THR A 155 7.40 -11.22 -1.06
CA THR A 155 8.37 -11.92 -1.88
C THR A 155 9.11 -10.94 -2.78
N TYR A 156 10.41 -11.16 -2.97
CA TYR A 156 11.19 -10.50 -4.01
C TYR A 156 11.16 -11.32 -5.29
N LEU A 157 10.92 -10.64 -6.39
CA LEU A 157 10.80 -11.24 -7.71
C LEU A 157 11.77 -10.54 -8.68
N ASP A 158 12.25 -11.28 -9.67
CA ASP A 158 13.04 -10.73 -10.77
C ASP A 158 12.18 -9.93 -11.76
N GLN A 159 12.80 -9.45 -12.83
CA GLN A 159 12.13 -8.68 -13.89
C GLN A 159 11.05 -9.45 -14.65
N THR A 160 11.04 -10.78 -14.57
CA THR A 160 10.03 -11.65 -15.18
C THR A 160 8.95 -12.09 -14.20
N GLY A 161 9.04 -11.68 -12.92
CA GLY A 161 8.05 -11.98 -11.90
C GLY A 161 8.27 -13.33 -11.20
N TYR A 162 9.46 -13.92 -11.30
CA TYR A 162 9.81 -15.20 -10.66
C TYR A 162 10.72 -14.98 -9.45
N GLN A 163 10.68 -15.93 -8.50
CA GLN A 163 11.65 -15.98 -7.40
C GLN A 163 12.99 -16.54 -7.90
N ALA A 164 13.76 -15.72 -8.62
CA ALA A 164 15.10 -16.07 -9.06
C ALA A 164 16.17 -15.37 -8.21
N GLY A 165 17.38 -15.92 -8.21
CA GLY A 165 18.54 -15.25 -7.61
C GLY A 165 18.93 -14.00 -8.39
N GLY A 166 19.39 -12.95 -7.70
CA GLY A 166 19.83 -11.69 -8.31
C GLY A 166 19.16 -10.47 -7.68
N GLU A 167 19.20 -9.35 -8.39
CA GLU A 167 18.58 -8.10 -7.94
C GLU A 167 17.06 -8.15 -8.12
N ALA A 168 16.33 -8.02 -7.02
CA ALA A 168 14.88 -7.94 -7.02
C ALA A 168 14.37 -6.70 -7.76
N GLN A 169 13.51 -6.91 -8.76
CA GLN A 169 12.88 -5.86 -9.56
C GLN A 169 11.40 -5.65 -9.22
N MET A 170 10.73 -6.69 -8.69
CA MET A 170 9.31 -6.63 -8.35
C MET A 170 9.05 -7.13 -6.94
N PHE A 171 7.91 -6.74 -6.39
CA PHE A 171 7.37 -7.26 -5.14
C PHE A 171 6.16 -8.15 -5.41
N GLY A 172 6.08 -9.21 -4.62
CA GLY A 172 4.89 -10.04 -4.45
C GLY A 172 4.30 -9.85 -3.05
N PHE A 173 3.01 -9.52 -2.95
CA PHE A 173 2.29 -9.39 -1.68
C PHE A 173 1.19 -10.44 -1.60
N VAL A 174 1.25 -11.29 -0.57
CA VAL A 174 0.30 -12.40 -0.41
C VAL A 174 -0.55 -12.16 0.83
N ALA A 175 -1.87 -12.21 0.67
CA ALA A 175 -2.79 -12.10 1.78
C ALA A 175 -3.81 -13.23 1.77
N LYS A 176 -4.08 -13.78 2.97
CA LYS A 176 -5.25 -14.61 3.22
C LYS A 176 -6.35 -13.72 3.76
N GLN A 177 -7.58 -13.88 3.28
CA GLN A 177 -8.71 -13.25 3.96
C GLN A 177 -9.00 -14.01 5.26
N ASP A 178 -9.18 -13.27 6.35
CA ASP A 178 -9.20 -13.80 7.73
C ASP A 178 -10.44 -14.69 8.07
N TYR A 179 -11.33 -14.98 7.12
CA TYR A 179 -12.55 -15.75 7.38
C TYR A 179 -12.89 -16.74 6.26
N GLY A 180 -12.82 -18.05 6.55
CA GLY A 180 -13.32 -19.14 5.69
C GLY A 180 -12.34 -19.67 4.64
N ALA A 181 -12.87 -20.43 3.67
CA ALA A 181 -12.15 -20.97 2.51
C ALA A 181 -12.05 -19.92 1.38
N LEU A 182 -11.72 -18.67 1.73
CA LEU A 182 -11.58 -17.59 0.76
C LEU A 182 -10.21 -17.68 0.06
N PRO A 183 -10.14 -17.28 -1.22
CA PRO A 183 -8.92 -17.39 -1.98
C PRO A 183 -7.79 -16.56 -1.38
N ILE A 184 -6.57 -17.05 -1.54
CA ILE A 184 -5.35 -16.28 -1.33
C ILE A 184 -5.24 -15.28 -2.47
N HIS A 185 -5.12 -14.00 -2.12
CA HIS A 185 -4.83 -12.95 -3.09
C HIS A 185 -3.33 -12.72 -3.17
N VAL A 186 -2.83 -12.58 -4.40
CA VAL A 186 -1.44 -12.28 -4.70
C VAL A 186 -1.40 -11.04 -5.56
N LEU A 187 -0.81 -9.97 -5.04
CA LEU A 187 -0.51 -8.77 -5.80
C LEU A 187 0.94 -8.80 -6.27
N ARG A 188 1.18 -8.36 -7.50
CA ARG A 188 2.53 -8.12 -8.05
C ARG A 188 2.66 -6.69 -8.54
N VAL A 189 3.81 -6.07 -8.30
CA VAL A 189 4.13 -4.71 -8.74
C VAL A 189 5.64 -4.56 -8.97
N ASP A 190 6.03 -3.78 -9.97
CA ASP A 190 7.42 -3.36 -10.17
C ASP A 190 7.89 -2.39 -9.05
N LYS A 191 9.17 -2.41 -8.70
CA LYS A 191 9.70 -1.59 -7.59
C LYS A 191 9.52 -0.08 -7.81
N ASP A 192 9.64 0.40 -9.05
CA ASP A 192 9.49 1.82 -9.36
C ASP A 192 8.00 2.20 -9.39
N ALA A 193 7.14 1.33 -9.92
CA ALA A 193 5.70 1.48 -9.80
C ALA A 193 5.24 1.50 -8.33
N PHE A 194 5.83 0.65 -7.49
CA PHE A 194 5.55 0.62 -6.05
C PHE A 194 5.98 1.93 -5.36
N ARG A 195 7.16 2.47 -5.69
CA ARG A 195 7.59 3.79 -5.21
C ARG A 195 6.59 4.88 -5.61
N ARG A 196 6.14 4.89 -6.87
CA ARG A 196 5.13 5.86 -7.35
C ARG A 196 3.82 5.74 -6.58
N PHE A 197 3.35 4.52 -6.34
CA PHE A 197 2.18 4.27 -5.49
C PHE A 197 2.37 4.83 -4.08
N LEU A 198 3.49 4.55 -3.40
CA LEU A 198 3.74 5.04 -2.03
C LEU A 198 3.74 6.57 -1.96
N ARG A 199 4.36 7.23 -2.95
CA ARG A 199 4.34 8.69 -3.05
C ARG A 199 2.93 9.22 -3.26
N ALA A 200 2.20 8.68 -4.23
CA ALA A 200 0.85 9.14 -4.55
C ALA A 200 -0.10 8.91 -3.36
N TRP A 201 0.06 7.78 -2.65
CA TRP A 201 -0.64 7.47 -1.41
C TRP A 201 -0.38 8.51 -0.30
N ALA A 202 0.89 8.84 -0.04
CA ALA A 202 1.24 9.84 0.97
C ALA A 202 0.72 11.23 0.62
N GLN A 203 0.82 11.62 -0.66
CA GLN A 203 0.30 12.90 -1.14
C GLN A 203 -1.21 13.00 -1.03
N TRP A 204 -1.93 11.92 -1.38
CA TRP A 204 -3.37 11.85 -1.27
C TRP A 204 -3.83 11.95 0.20
N LEU A 205 -3.23 11.18 1.10
CA LEU A 205 -3.54 11.24 2.54
C LEU A 205 -3.35 12.65 3.12
N ARG A 206 -2.30 13.35 2.71
CA ARG A 206 -2.05 14.73 3.14
C ARG A 206 -3.13 15.70 2.67
N GLN A 207 -3.69 15.48 1.47
CA GLN A 207 -4.71 16.34 0.89
C GLN A 207 -6.11 16.03 1.44
N ALA A 208 -6.38 14.76 1.77
CA ALA A 208 -7.61 14.34 2.43
C ALA A 208 -7.69 14.99 3.83
N GLY A 209 -8.83 15.63 4.14
CA GLY A 209 -9.00 16.44 5.36
C GLY A 209 -8.61 17.91 5.23
N VAL A 210 -7.98 18.35 4.13
CA VAL A 210 -7.69 19.77 3.86
C VAL A 210 -8.79 20.40 3.00
N GLN A 211 -9.54 19.60 2.23
CA GLN A 211 -10.53 20.12 1.29
C GLN A 211 -11.71 20.83 1.98
N ASP A 212 -12.10 20.41 3.19
CA ASP A 212 -13.15 21.11 3.96
C ASP A 212 -12.67 22.40 4.64
N LEU A 213 -11.39 22.52 5.02
CA LEU A 213 -10.84 23.76 5.61
C LEU A 213 -10.81 24.93 4.63
N LEU A 214 -10.84 24.64 3.32
CA LEU A 214 -10.90 25.65 2.25
C LEU A 214 -12.32 25.82 1.69
N GLY A 215 -13.27 24.96 2.07
CA GLY A 215 -14.67 24.99 1.66
C GLY A 215 -15.55 25.95 2.45
N GLU A 216 -15.13 26.36 3.65
CA GLU A 216 -15.82 27.36 4.48
C GLU A 216 -14.93 28.61 4.72
N GLY A 217 -14.55 29.29 3.64
CA GLY A 217 -14.14 30.69 3.75
C GLY A 217 -15.39 31.58 3.91
N PRO A 218 -15.45 32.51 4.90
CA PRO A 218 -16.60 33.40 5.02
C PRO A 218 -16.72 34.19 3.72
N ALA A 219 -17.92 34.19 3.13
CA ALA A 219 -18.27 35.10 2.06
C ALA A 219 -17.92 36.51 2.54
N LEU A 220 -16.88 37.10 1.94
CA LEU A 220 -16.61 38.53 2.06
C LEU A 220 -17.84 39.23 1.47
N ALA A 221 -18.76 39.60 2.36
CA ALA A 221 -19.84 40.51 2.06
C ALA A 221 -19.19 41.81 1.57
N ALA A 222 -19.48 42.14 0.32
CA ALA A 222 -19.16 43.42 -0.24
C ALA A 222 -20.09 44.47 0.38
N GLU A 223 -19.51 45.46 1.07
CA GLU A 223 -20.03 46.82 1.20
C GLU A 223 -18.85 47.80 1.15
#